data_AF-A0A6J2V6X3-F1
#
_entry.id   AF-A0A6J2V6X3-F1
#
_cell.length_a   1.000
_cell.length_b   1.000
_cell.length_c   1.000
_cell.angle_alpha   90.00
_cell.angle_beta   90.00
_cell.angle_gamma   90.00
#
_symmetry.space_group_name_H-M   'P 1'
#
loop_
_entity.id
_entity.type
_entity.pdbx_description
1 polymer ?
#
loop_
_entity_poly.entity_id
_entity_poly.type
_entity_poly.pdbx_seq_one_letter_code
_entity_poly.pdbx_strand_id
1 'polypeptide(L)'
;MNVDHEITLLVEEIRRLGAPNADGKISVKFGVLFSDDKCANLFEALVGTLKAAKRKKVITFDGELLLQGVHDNVDVILLQD
;
A
#
# COMPACT_ATOMS: atom_id res chain seq x y z
N MET A 1 0.49 13.35 13.46
CA MET A 1 0.65 12.05 12.76
C MET A 1 2.11 11.76 12.58
N ASN A 2 2.55 10.53 12.90
CA ASN A 2 3.91 10.09 12.62
C ASN A 2 3.87 9.19 11.38
N VAL A 3 4.38 9.70 10.27
CA VAL A 3 4.40 9.01 8.97
C VAL A 3 5.07 7.64 9.09
N ASP A 4 6.09 7.49 9.95
CA ASP A 4 6.73 6.20 10.20
C ASP A 4 5.78 5.15 10.79
N HIS A 5 4.91 5.56 11.71
CA HIS A 5 3.93 4.65 12.29
C HIS A 5 2.88 4.22 11.27
N GLU A 6 2.42 5.14 10.43
CA GLU A 6 1.48 4.80 9.34
C GLU A 6 2.11 3.86 8.31
N ILE A 7 3.41 3.99 8.03
CA ILE A 7 4.11 3.05 7.15
C ILE A 7 4.14 1.65 7.76
N THR A 8 4.36 1.51 9.07
CA THR A 8 4.30 0.20 9.74
C THR A 8 2.91 -0.43 9.63
N LEU A 9 1.85 0.35 9.90
CA LEU A 9 0.47 -0.12 9.75
C LEU A 9 0.18 -0.53 8.30
N LEU A 10 0.68 0.23 7.33
CA LEU A 10 0.53 -0.09 5.91
C LEU A 10 1.18 -1.44 5.55
N VAL A 11 2.35 -1.74 6.09
CA VAL A 11 3.01 -3.04 5.89
C VAL A 11 2.16 -4.19 6.44
N GLU A 12 1.57 -4.01 7.63
CA GLU A 12 0.66 -5.01 8.23
C GLU A 12 -0.59 -5.22 7.37
N GLU A 13 -1.19 -4.15 6.87
CA GLU A 13 -2.38 -4.25 6.01
C GLU A 13 -2.07 -4.85 4.64
N ILE A 14 -0.92 -4.55 4.05
CA ILE A 14 -0.44 -5.22 2.82
C ILE A 14 -0.24 -6.72 3.06
N ARG A 15 0.26 -7.13 4.23
CA ARG A 15 0.38 -8.55 4.60
C ARG A 15 -0.96 -9.23 4.82
N ARG A 16 -1.93 -8.50 5.39
CA ARG A 16 -3.27 -9.02 5.66
C ARG A 16 -4.10 -9.21 4.40
N LEU A 17 -4.02 -8.25 3.48
CA LEU A 17 -4.85 -8.19 2.27
C LEU A 17 -4.15 -8.72 1.02
N GLY A 18 -2.82 -8.71 1.02
CA GLY A 18 -2.00 -9.15 -0.10
C GLY A 18 -1.75 -10.64 -0.12
N ALA A 19 -1.21 -11.09 -1.24
CA ALA A 19 -0.79 -12.45 -1.46
C ALA A 19 0.62 -12.47 -2.09
N PRO A 20 1.37 -13.58 -1.98
CA PRO A 20 2.61 -13.75 -2.72
C PRO A 20 2.38 -13.63 -4.23
N ASN A 21 3.20 -12.83 -4.89
CA ASN A 21 3.25 -12.71 -6.35
C ASN A 21 4.22 -13.73 -6.95
N ALA A 22 4.40 -13.68 -8.28
CA ALA A 22 5.29 -14.60 -9.00
C ALA A 22 6.76 -14.54 -8.55
N ASP A 23 7.21 -13.40 -8.02
CA ASP A 23 8.55 -13.19 -7.47
C ASP A 23 8.66 -13.59 -5.98
N GLY A 24 7.59 -14.14 -5.38
CA GLY A 24 7.53 -14.52 -3.97
C GLY A 24 7.39 -13.35 -3.01
N LYS A 25 7.16 -12.12 -3.50
CA LYS A 25 6.90 -10.93 -2.68
C LYS A 25 5.42 -10.77 -2.41
N ILE A 26 5.05 -10.21 -1.27
CA ILE A 26 3.64 -9.89 -1.00
C ILE A 26 3.24 -8.69 -1.84
N SER A 27 2.12 -8.82 -2.57
CA SER A 27 1.50 -7.72 -3.29
C SER A 27 0.00 -7.69 -3.06
N VAL A 28 -0.56 -6.47 -3.06
CA VAL A 28 -1.99 -6.23 -2.96
C VAL A 28 -2.40 -5.18 -3.99
N LYS A 29 -3.60 -5.29 -4.55
CA LYS A 29 -4.12 -4.28 -5.47
C LYS A 29 -4.46 -3.00 -4.74
N PHE A 30 -4.13 -1.85 -5.34
CA PHE A 30 -4.44 -0.54 -4.76
C PHE A 30 -5.94 -0.38 -4.47
N GLY A 31 -6.80 -0.84 -5.38
CA GLY A 31 -8.25 -0.78 -5.18
C GLY A 31 -8.73 -1.61 -3.99
N VAL A 32 -8.02 -2.69 -3.64
CA VAL A 32 -8.32 -3.51 -2.45
C VAL A 32 -7.93 -2.76 -1.18
N LEU A 33 -6.72 -2.17 -1.13
CA LEU A 33 -6.31 -1.33 0.01
C LEU A 33 -7.26 -0.13 0.19
N PHE A 34 -7.68 0.48 -0.91
CA PHE A 34 -8.53 1.67 -0.86
C PHE A 34 -9.98 1.34 -0.47
N SER A 35 -10.51 0.19 -0.91
CA SER A 35 -11.88 -0.22 -0.64
C SER A 35 -12.04 -0.96 0.70
N ASP A 36 -10.94 -1.22 1.41
CA ASP A 36 -10.96 -1.91 2.70
C ASP A 36 -11.35 -0.95 3.84
N ASP A 37 -12.43 -1.28 4.56
CA ASP A 37 -12.96 -0.46 5.64
C ASP A 37 -11.94 -0.20 6.75
N LYS A 38 -11.05 -1.17 7.04
CA LYS A 38 -10.03 -1.00 8.08
C LYS A 38 -8.99 0.02 7.63
N CYS A 39 -8.52 -0.07 6.39
CA CYS A 39 -7.59 0.89 5.81
C CYS A 39 -8.20 2.30 5.75
N ALA A 40 -9.47 2.44 5.38
CA ALA A 40 -10.17 3.72 5.35
C ALA A 40 -10.28 4.38 6.74
N ASN A 41 -10.38 3.59 7.81
CA ASN A 41 -10.40 4.09 9.18
C ASN A 41 -8.99 4.33 9.78
N LEU A 42 -7.99 3.56 9.34
CA LEU A 42 -6.61 3.68 9.82
C LEU A 42 -5.85 4.84 9.19
N PHE A 43 -6.06 5.08 7.90
CA PHE A 43 -5.29 6.06 7.13
C PHE A 43 -6.16 7.26 6.77
N GLU A 44 -5.83 8.44 7.32
CA GLU A 44 -6.47 9.70 6.92
C GLU A 44 -6.17 10.02 5.45
N ALA A 45 -4.96 9.65 4.97
CA ALA A 45 -4.54 9.85 3.59
C ALA A 45 -3.70 8.67 3.07
N LEU A 46 -4.36 7.56 2.71
CA LEU A 46 -3.71 6.34 2.20
C LEU A 46 -2.71 6.62 1.07
N VAL A 47 -3.06 7.47 0.10
CA VAL A 47 -2.16 7.81 -1.03
C VAL A 47 -0.89 8.55 -0.54
N GLY A 48 -1.01 9.38 0.50
CA GLY A 48 0.13 10.05 1.12
C GLY A 48 1.06 9.05 1.80
N THR A 49 0.51 8.10 2.54
CA THR A 49 1.24 7.02 3.22
C THR A 49 1.93 6.10 2.21
N LEU A 50 1.24 5.71 1.13
CA LEU A 50 1.83 4.94 0.02
C LEU A 50 3.00 5.68 -0.64
N LYS A 51 2.87 6.99 -0.87
CA LYS A 51 3.94 7.82 -1.44
C LYS A 51 5.15 7.90 -0.49
N ALA A 52 4.91 8.05 0.80
CA ALA A 52 5.98 8.07 1.81
C ALA A 52 6.70 6.71 1.89
N ALA A 53 5.96 5.60 1.94
CA ALA A 53 6.50 4.25 1.97
C ALA A 53 7.32 3.93 0.71
N LYS A 54 6.84 4.33 -0.48
CA LYS A 54 7.58 4.20 -1.76
C LYS A 54 8.88 4.99 -1.75
N ARG A 55 8.88 6.22 -1.24
CA ARG A 55 10.11 7.03 -1.09
C ARG A 55 11.13 6.39 -0.15
N LYS A 56 10.67 5.70 0.89
CA LYS A 56 11.52 4.94 1.82
C LYS A 56 11.90 3.55 1.29
N LYS A 57 11.46 3.17 0.08
CA LYS A 57 11.70 1.86 -0.55
C LYS A 57 11.14 0.68 0.25
N VAL A 58 10.12 0.92 1.08
CA VAL A 58 9.40 -0.13 1.82
C VAL A 58 8.43 -0.86 0.89
N ILE A 59 7.84 -0.12 -0.05
CA ILE A 59 6.95 -0.66 -1.08
C ILE A 59 7.35 -0.14 -2.46
N THR A 60 6.79 -0.73 -3.50
CA THR A 60 6.77 -0.17 -4.85
C THR A 60 5.42 -0.42 -5.53
N PHE A 61 5.11 0.41 -6.52
CA PHE A 61 3.95 0.28 -7.39
C PHE A 61 4.25 1.03 -8.69
N ASP A 62 3.54 0.69 -9.76
CA ASP A 62 3.74 1.36 -11.06
C ASP A 62 3.06 2.75 -11.08
N GLY A 63 3.74 3.73 -11.68
CA GLY A 63 3.31 5.14 -11.71
C GLY A 63 3.79 6.02 -10.54
N GLU A 64 3.60 7.34 -10.65
CA GLU A 64 4.01 8.32 -9.63
C GLU A 64 2.95 8.59 -8.56
N LEU A 65 1.67 8.45 -8.91
CA LEU A 65 0.51 8.70 -8.06
C LEU A 65 -0.55 7.65 -8.36
N LEU A 66 -1.28 7.23 -7.33
CA LEU A 66 -2.43 6.33 -7.46
C LEU A 66 -3.70 7.13 -7.22
N LEU A 67 -4.65 6.98 -8.15
CA LEU A 67 -5.98 7.59 -8.12
C LEU A 67 -7.01 6.48 -8.13
N GLN A 68 -7.99 6.55 -7.23
CA GLN A 68 -9.11 5.62 -7.14
C GLN A 68 -9.85 5.52 -8.48
N GLY A 69 -10.29 4.32 -8.84
CA GLY A 69 -10.98 4.00 -10.09
C GLY A 69 -10.02 3.78 -11.26
N VAL A 70 -9.00 4.63 -11.40
CA VAL A 70 -8.03 4.52 -12.51
C VAL A 70 -6.96 3.47 -12.20
N HIS A 71 -6.46 3.46 -10.96
CA HIS A 71 -5.31 2.64 -10.58
C HIS A 71 -5.68 1.44 -9.70
N ASP A 72 -6.96 1.10 -9.61
CA ASP A 72 -7.44 0.06 -8.69
C ASP A 72 -6.77 -1.30 -8.93
N ASN A 73 -6.34 -1.56 -10.15
CA ASN A 73 -5.66 -2.80 -10.54
C ASN A 73 -4.14 -2.79 -10.38
N VAL A 74 -3.53 -1.66 -10.02
CA VAL A 74 -2.08 -1.53 -9.82
C VAL A 74 -1.69 -2.32 -8.56
N ASP A 75 -0.67 -3.16 -8.70
CA ASP A 75 -0.13 -3.92 -7.57
C ASP A 75 0.82 -3.05 -6.74
N VAL A 76 0.52 -2.98 -5.45
CA VAL A 76 1.39 -2.44 -4.40
C VAL A 76 2.19 -3.59 -3.83
N ILE A 77 3.49 -3.59 -4.07
CA ILE A 77 4.41 -4.68 -3.77
C ILE A 77 5.23 -4.30 -2.54
N LEU A 78 5.27 -5.18 -1.54
CA LEU A 78 6.12 -5.04 -0.36
C LEU A 78 7.58 -5.39 -0.72
N LEU A 79 8.50 -4.46 -0.45
CA LEU A 79 9.93 -4.61 -0.71
C LEU A 79 10.73 -4.92 0.54
N GLN A 80 10.34 -4.34 1.69
CA GLN A 80 11.03 -4.48 2.96
C GLN A 80 10.02 -4.62 4.10
N ASP A 81 10.42 -5.36 5.13
CA ASP A 81 9.74 -5.45 6.43
C ASP A 81 10.41 -4.59 7.50
#